data_AF-A0A3M0A5X6-F1
#
_entry.id   AF-A0A3M0A5X6-F1
#
_cell.length_a   1.000
_cell.length_b   1.000
_cell.length_c   1.000
_cell.angle_alpha   90.00
_cell.angle_beta   90.00
_cell.angle_gamma   90.00
#
_symmetry.space_group_name_H-M   'P 1'
#
loop_
_entity.id
_entity.type
_entity.pdbx_description
1 polymer ?
#
loop_
_entity_poly.entity_id
_entity_poly.type
_entity_poly.pdbx_seq_one_letter_code
_entity_poly.pdbx_strand_id
1 'polypeptide(L)'
;MLRISFLIVLWALAGCEEAISPLEQGQPEAQYEEALSLYESKDLNDRQRGFYYLEQCAEVLPECAHSLATVFLHGIDMEPNPTRATAWLQRAAVADYKPAINDLAWFLVTTPDDHWYDPREAFRWLQTMLRLGELTAAEQDTAAAIFAANGDFRMAVRYQTEAIELARNDDFDARELRGFELRLEAYQRSQCFRANRECTPIRNSHNNSVYL
;
A
#
# COMPACT_ATOMS: atom_id res chain seq x y z
N MET A 1 -25.97 10.60 -39.31
CA MET A 1 -26.82 9.51 -38.79
C MET A 1 -25.91 8.28 -38.68
N LEU A 2 -25.37 7.98 -37.48
CA LEU A 2 -25.74 6.82 -36.63
C LEU A 2 -25.80 5.49 -37.41
N ARG A 3 -25.17 4.37 -37.02
CA ARG A 3 -24.61 3.94 -35.72
C ARG A 3 -23.67 2.75 -35.96
N ILE A 4 -22.54 2.74 -35.26
CA ILE A 4 -21.68 1.57 -35.01
C ILE A 4 -22.42 0.70 -34.00
N SER A 5 -22.69 -0.58 -34.28
CA SER A 5 -23.05 -1.60 -33.26
C SER A 5 -23.15 -3.00 -33.89
N PHE A 6 -22.04 -3.72 -33.93
CA PHE A 6 -21.91 -5.18 -34.10
C PHE A 6 -20.43 -5.42 -33.75
N LEU A 7 -19.99 -6.05 -32.67
CA LEU A 7 -20.37 -7.34 -32.12
C LEU A 7 -19.86 -7.43 -30.68
N ILE A 8 -20.77 -7.32 -29.70
CA ILE A 8 -20.62 -7.87 -28.35
C ILE A 8 -21.32 -9.24 -28.37
N VAL A 9 -20.81 -10.17 -29.18
CA VAL A 9 -21.37 -11.53 -29.25
C VAL A 9 -20.25 -12.53 -28.99
N LEU A 10 -19.97 -12.74 -27.71
CA LEU A 10 -19.59 -14.05 -27.16
C LEU A 10 -19.80 -14.05 -25.64
N TRP A 11 -21.03 -13.75 -25.21
CA TRP A 11 -21.51 -14.02 -23.86
C TRP A 11 -22.47 -15.18 -23.93
N ALA A 12 -22.16 -16.27 -23.23
CA ALA A 12 -23.07 -17.20 -22.56
C ALA A 12 -22.46 -18.60 -22.54
N LEU A 13 -21.83 -18.96 -21.42
CA LEU A 13 -22.00 -20.27 -20.79
C LEU A 13 -21.65 -20.11 -19.30
N ALA A 14 -22.68 -20.25 -18.46
CA ALA A 14 -22.72 -20.24 -16.99
C ALA A 14 -23.01 -18.89 -16.28
N GLY A 15 -24.31 -18.62 -16.04
CA GLY A 15 -24.78 -18.37 -14.67
C GLY A 15 -24.64 -17.00 -14.00
N CYS A 16 -24.31 -15.91 -14.70
CA CYS A 16 -24.41 -14.55 -14.15
C CYS A 16 -25.28 -13.67 -15.06
N GLU A 17 -26.56 -13.53 -14.70
CA GLU A 17 -27.57 -12.78 -15.47
C GLU A 17 -27.87 -11.41 -14.85
N GLU A 18 -26.86 -10.76 -14.28
CA GLU A 18 -26.82 -9.29 -14.20
C GLU A 18 -25.71 -8.82 -15.13
N ALA A 19 -26.11 -8.18 -16.23
CA ALA A 19 -25.20 -7.59 -17.18
C ALA A 19 -24.34 -6.55 -16.46
N ILE A 20 -23.07 -6.92 -16.24
CA ILE A 20 -22.05 -6.06 -15.67
C ILE A 20 -21.92 -4.85 -16.62
N SER A 21 -22.38 -3.67 -16.18
CA SER A 21 -22.26 -2.47 -17.00
C SER A 21 -20.78 -2.10 -17.15
N PRO A 22 -20.28 -1.85 -18.37
CA PRO A 22 -18.98 -1.21 -18.54
C PRO A 22 -18.98 0.09 -17.74
N LEU A 23 -17.83 0.46 -17.16
CA LEU A 23 -17.62 1.74 -16.48
C LEU A 23 -18.32 2.85 -17.29
N GLU A 24 -19.45 3.35 -16.81
CA GLU A 24 -20.12 4.46 -17.46
C GLU A 24 -19.15 5.63 -17.39
N GLN A 25 -18.75 6.15 -18.55
CA GLN A 25 -17.85 7.31 -18.64
C GLN A 25 -18.53 8.49 -17.94
N GLY A 26 -18.22 8.69 -16.67
CA GLY A 26 -18.76 9.82 -15.90
C GLY A 26 -18.75 9.71 -14.38
N GLN A 27 -18.62 8.52 -13.76
CA GLN A 27 -18.67 8.38 -12.28
C GLN A 27 -17.75 7.28 -11.71
N PRO A 28 -16.43 7.32 -11.98
CA PRO A 28 -15.51 6.29 -11.46
C PRO A 28 -15.47 6.25 -9.92
N GLU A 29 -15.70 7.37 -9.22
CA GLU A 29 -15.69 7.43 -7.75
C GLU A 29 -16.92 6.74 -7.13
N ALA A 30 -18.10 6.89 -7.72
CA ALA A 30 -19.30 6.18 -7.27
C ALA A 30 -19.15 4.66 -7.48
N GLN A 31 -18.49 4.27 -8.58
CA GLN A 31 -18.17 2.88 -8.88
C GLN A 31 -17.14 2.31 -7.91
N TYR A 32 -16.20 3.11 -7.41
CA TYR A 32 -15.26 2.69 -6.38
C TYR A 32 -15.96 2.38 -5.05
N GLU A 33 -16.84 3.26 -4.56
CA GLU A 33 -17.57 3.00 -3.30
C GLU A 33 -18.48 1.77 -3.41
N GLU A 34 -19.15 1.59 -4.55
CA GLU A 34 -19.94 0.39 -4.82
C GLU A 34 -19.05 -0.87 -4.86
N ALA A 35 -17.90 -0.79 -5.53
CA ALA A 35 -16.96 -1.90 -5.62
C ALA A 35 -16.46 -2.34 -4.24
N LEU A 36 -16.13 -1.40 -3.35
CA LEU A 36 -15.75 -1.70 -1.98
C LEU A 36 -16.90 -2.33 -1.18
N SER A 37 -18.09 -1.76 -1.24
CA SER A 37 -19.28 -2.28 -0.56
C SER A 37 -19.60 -3.72 -0.96
N LEU A 38 -19.53 -4.01 -2.26
CA LEU A 38 -19.69 -5.36 -2.80
C LEU A 38 -18.56 -6.29 -2.36
N TYR A 39 -17.32 -5.81 -2.38
CA TYR A 39 -16.15 -6.60 -1.98
C TYR A 39 -16.17 -6.98 -0.48
N GLU A 40 -16.75 -6.14 0.38
CA GLU A 40 -16.91 -6.42 1.80
C GLU A 40 -18.14 -7.30 2.12
N SER A 41 -18.97 -7.60 1.13
CA SER A 41 -20.17 -8.43 1.31
C SER A 41 -19.85 -9.82 1.84
N LYS A 42 -20.78 -10.39 2.61
CA LYS A 42 -20.70 -11.80 3.02
C LYS A 42 -21.04 -12.74 1.87
N ASP A 43 -21.78 -12.27 0.88
CA ASP A 43 -22.15 -13.05 -0.30
C ASP A 43 -20.96 -13.16 -1.26
N LEU A 44 -20.66 -14.39 -1.71
CA LEU A 44 -19.51 -14.66 -2.55
C LEU A 44 -19.65 -14.03 -3.95
N ASN A 45 -20.87 -13.98 -4.50
CA ASN A 45 -21.09 -13.42 -5.82
C ASN A 45 -20.91 -11.90 -5.77
N ASP A 46 -21.42 -11.25 -4.72
CA ASP A 46 -21.17 -9.82 -4.51
C ASP A 46 -19.68 -9.52 -4.37
N ARG A 47 -18.93 -10.31 -3.59
CA ARG A 47 -17.47 -10.11 -3.49
C ARG A 47 -16.76 -10.25 -4.82
N GLN A 48 -17.15 -11.24 -5.63
CA GLN A 48 -16.59 -11.41 -6.99
C GLN A 48 -16.91 -10.23 -7.90
N ARG A 49 -18.11 -9.66 -7.79
CA ARG A 49 -18.50 -8.43 -8.51
C ARG A 49 -17.70 -7.22 -8.04
N GLY A 50 -17.55 -7.05 -6.73
CA GLY A 50 -16.74 -5.98 -6.15
C GLY A 50 -15.29 -6.06 -6.62
N PHE A 51 -14.70 -7.25 -6.60
CA PHE A 51 -13.36 -7.47 -7.13
C PHE A 51 -13.26 -7.13 -8.63
N TYR A 52 -14.23 -7.58 -9.43
CA TYR A 52 -14.27 -7.26 -10.85
C TYR A 52 -14.31 -5.74 -11.08
N TYR A 53 -15.15 -5.01 -10.34
CA TYR A 53 -15.23 -3.55 -10.46
C TYR A 53 -13.95 -2.85 -10.02
N LEU A 54 -13.30 -3.32 -8.95
CA LEU A 54 -11.97 -2.83 -8.56
C LEU A 54 -10.96 -3.00 -9.69
N GLU A 55 -10.95 -4.15 -10.38
CA GLU A 55 -10.06 -4.38 -11.54
C GLU A 55 -10.34 -3.40 -12.68
N GLN A 56 -11.62 -3.05 -12.93
CA GLN A 56 -11.95 -2.10 -13.98
C GLN A 56 -11.51 -0.67 -13.62
N CYS A 57 -11.79 -0.22 -12.39
CA CYS A 57 -11.50 1.16 -12.00
C CYS A 57 -10.03 1.41 -11.62
N ALA A 58 -9.23 0.37 -11.30
CA ALA A 58 -7.80 0.50 -10.99
C ALA A 58 -6.95 1.08 -12.14
N GLU A 59 -7.42 0.96 -13.38
CA GLU A 59 -6.77 1.61 -14.53
C GLU A 59 -7.00 3.13 -14.56
N VAL A 60 -8.01 3.65 -13.86
CA VAL A 60 -8.39 5.06 -13.92
C VAL A 60 -8.13 5.77 -12.58
N LEU A 61 -8.49 5.13 -11.47
CA LEU A 61 -8.41 5.70 -10.13
C LEU A 61 -7.27 5.08 -9.32
N PRO A 62 -6.38 5.91 -8.73
CA PRO A 62 -5.33 5.40 -7.86
C PRO A 62 -5.87 4.79 -6.56
N GLU A 63 -7.02 5.23 -6.07
CA GLU A 63 -7.73 4.64 -4.93
C GLU A 63 -8.09 3.18 -5.22
N CYS A 64 -8.70 2.91 -6.38
CA CYS A 64 -9.01 1.55 -6.81
C CYS A 64 -7.77 0.68 -6.95
N ALA A 65 -6.70 1.22 -7.54
CA ALA A 65 -5.43 0.50 -7.66
C ALA A 65 -4.84 0.16 -6.28
N HIS A 66 -4.91 1.07 -5.33
CA HIS A 66 -4.47 0.82 -3.95
C HIS A 66 -5.32 -0.23 -3.24
N SER A 67 -6.64 -0.18 -3.36
CA SER A 67 -7.53 -1.21 -2.80
C SER A 67 -7.27 -2.58 -3.43
N LEU A 68 -7.12 -2.63 -4.75
CA LEU A 68 -6.81 -3.85 -5.47
C LEU A 68 -5.44 -4.42 -5.07
N ALA A 69 -4.45 -3.57 -4.83
CA ALA A 69 -3.18 -4.01 -4.27
C ALA A 69 -3.32 -4.63 -2.88
N THR A 70 -4.14 -4.02 -2.03
CA THR A 70 -4.42 -4.49 -0.67
C THR A 70 -5.07 -5.88 -0.68
N VAL A 71 -5.98 -6.11 -1.64
CA VAL A 71 -6.57 -7.43 -1.89
C VAL A 71 -5.48 -8.46 -2.21
N PHE A 72 -4.56 -8.13 -3.12
CA PHE A 72 -3.45 -9.03 -3.46
C PHE A 72 -2.42 -9.22 -2.34
N LEU A 73 -2.27 -8.27 -1.40
CA LEU A 73 -1.36 -8.45 -0.26
C LEU A 73 -1.95 -9.37 0.81
N HIS A 74 -3.24 -9.24 1.11
CA HIS A 74 -3.85 -9.92 2.27
C HIS A 74 -4.55 -11.23 1.91
N GLY A 75 -4.99 -11.41 0.66
CA GLY A 75 -5.52 -12.69 0.21
C GLY A 75 -6.81 -13.13 0.91
N ILE A 76 -7.71 -12.19 1.23
CA ILE A 76 -8.94 -12.47 2.00
C ILE A 76 -9.82 -13.55 1.33
N ASP A 77 -9.77 -13.66 0.00
CA ASP A 77 -10.48 -14.68 -0.79
C ASP A 77 -9.59 -15.35 -1.87
N MET A 78 -8.27 -15.13 -1.83
CA MET A 78 -7.31 -15.67 -2.81
C MET A 78 -5.91 -15.78 -2.20
N GLU A 79 -5.00 -16.52 -2.83
CA GLU A 79 -3.61 -16.53 -2.38
C GLU A 79 -2.97 -15.14 -2.57
N PRO A 80 -2.19 -14.64 -1.58
CA PRO A 80 -1.44 -13.40 -1.73
C PRO A 80 -0.54 -13.42 -2.98
N ASN A 81 -0.51 -12.30 -3.70
CA ASN A 81 0.27 -12.11 -4.91
C ASN A 81 1.06 -10.80 -4.82
N PRO A 82 2.27 -10.80 -4.22
CA PRO A 82 3.08 -9.59 -4.03
C PRO A 82 3.48 -8.94 -5.37
N THR A 83 3.60 -9.72 -6.44
CA THR A 83 3.89 -9.18 -7.78
C THR A 83 2.74 -8.30 -8.29
N ARG A 84 1.50 -8.78 -8.21
CA ARG A 84 0.34 -7.97 -8.61
C ARG A 84 0.13 -6.80 -7.66
N ALA A 85 0.29 -7.02 -6.35
CA ALA A 85 0.15 -5.96 -5.36
C ALA A 85 1.11 -4.80 -5.63
N THR A 86 2.41 -5.08 -5.74
CA THR A 86 3.43 -4.05 -5.98
C THR A 86 3.23 -3.32 -7.30
N ALA A 87 2.81 -4.01 -8.37
CA ALA A 87 2.48 -3.37 -9.64
C ALA A 87 1.35 -2.34 -9.51
N TRP A 88 0.28 -2.67 -8.78
CA TRP A 88 -0.82 -1.74 -8.54
C TRP A 88 -0.46 -0.61 -7.57
N LEU A 89 0.32 -0.89 -6.52
CA LEU A 89 0.87 0.15 -5.63
C LEU A 89 1.75 1.12 -6.40
N GLN A 90 2.66 0.63 -7.25
CA GLN A 90 3.52 1.48 -8.08
C GLN A 90 2.69 2.37 -9.00
N ARG A 91 1.62 1.84 -9.61
CA ARG A 91 0.72 2.64 -10.45
C ARG A 91 0.10 3.80 -9.66
N ALA A 92 -0.49 3.50 -8.50
CA ALA A 92 -1.11 4.53 -7.66
C ALA A 92 -0.06 5.52 -7.11
N ALA A 93 1.14 5.04 -6.78
CA ALA A 93 2.24 5.86 -6.29
C ALA A 93 2.76 6.85 -7.35
N VAL A 94 2.80 6.46 -8.63
CA VAL A 94 3.15 7.37 -9.74
C VAL A 94 2.10 8.47 -9.93
N ALA A 95 0.85 8.24 -9.51
CA ALA A 95 -0.20 9.25 -9.46
C ALA A 95 -0.16 10.10 -8.17
N ASP A 96 0.94 10.08 -7.41
CA ASP A 96 1.14 10.79 -6.15
C ASP A 96 0.08 10.43 -5.06
N TYR A 97 -0.53 9.24 -5.14
CA TYR A 97 -1.49 8.77 -4.13
C TYR A 97 -0.77 8.31 -2.86
N LYS A 98 -0.82 9.15 -1.81
CA LYS A 98 -0.05 8.98 -0.56
C LYS A 98 -0.20 7.60 0.09
N PRO A 99 -1.41 7.01 0.22
CA PRO A 99 -1.55 5.68 0.83
C PRO A 99 -0.76 4.60 0.08
N ALA A 100 -0.79 4.61 -1.26
CA ALA A 100 -0.03 3.64 -2.04
C ALA A 100 1.49 3.83 -1.95
N ILE A 101 1.96 5.09 -1.89
CA ILE A 101 3.38 5.38 -1.67
C ILE A 101 3.84 4.83 -0.33
N ASN A 102 3.07 5.09 0.74
CA ASN A 102 3.37 4.60 2.08
C ASN A 102 3.43 3.07 2.11
N ASP A 103 2.41 2.40 1.58
CA ASP A 103 2.31 0.94 1.63
C ASP A 103 3.40 0.26 0.79
N LEU A 104 3.75 0.84 -0.37
CA LEU A 104 4.87 0.36 -1.17
C LEU A 104 6.19 0.51 -0.42
N ALA A 105 6.44 1.68 0.17
CA ALA A 105 7.66 1.94 0.91
C ALA A 105 7.79 1.04 2.15
N TRP A 106 6.69 0.84 2.88
CA TRP A 106 6.60 -0.11 3.99
C TRP A 106 6.88 -1.54 3.54
N PHE A 107 6.24 -2.00 2.46
CA PHE A 107 6.43 -3.34 1.94
C PHE A 107 7.90 -3.62 1.59
N LEU A 108 8.56 -2.68 0.90
CA LEU A 108 9.95 -2.80 0.46
C LEU A 108 10.96 -2.93 1.61
N VAL A 109 10.62 -2.53 2.84
CA VAL A 109 11.52 -2.63 4.01
C VAL A 109 11.08 -3.65 5.05
N THR A 110 9.85 -4.15 4.98
CA THR A 110 9.32 -5.11 5.97
C THR A 110 9.07 -6.51 5.42
N THR A 111 9.01 -6.66 4.09
CA THR A 111 8.81 -7.97 3.43
C THR A 111 9.87 -8.99 3.85
N PRO A 112 9.51 -10.25 4.20
CA PRO A 112 10.48 -11.28 4.56
C PRO A 112 11.29 -11.80 3.35
N ASP A 113 10.83 -11.51 2.13
CA ASP A 113 11.41 -11.99 0.89
C ASP A 113 12.48 -11.01 0.39
N ASP A 114 13.72 -11.50 0.19
CA ASP A 114 14.85 -10.70 -0.28
C ASP A 114 14.67 -10.23 -1.73
N HIS A 115 13.81 -10.89 -2.52
CA HIS A 115 13.50 -10.45 -3.88
C HIS A 115 12.86 -9.05 -3.90
N TRP A 116 12.01 -8.77 -2.91
CA TRP A 116 11.24 -7.53 -2.80
C TRP A 116 11.87 -6.51 -1.85
N TYR A 117 12.85 -6.93 -1.04
CA TYR A 117 13.46 -6.06 -0.05
C TYR A 117 14.42 -5.05 -0.71
N ASP A 118 13.99 -3.80 -0.83
CA ASP A 118 14.79 -2.69 -1.36
C ASP A 118 14.65 -1.40 -0.53
N PRO A 119 15.47 -1.26 0.53
CA PRO A 119 15.52 -0.03 1.33
C PRO A 119 15.94 1.22 0.57
N ARG A 120 16.67 1.08 -0.56
CA ARG A 120 17.09 2.24 -1.36
C ARG A 120 15.93 2.76 -2.19
N GLU A 121 15.12 1.88 -2.74
CA GLU A 121 13.89 2.26 -3.41
C GLU A 121 12.87 2.86 -2.43
N ALA A 122 12.68 2.24 -1.27
CA ALA A 122 11.81 2.78 -0.23
C ALA A 122 12.21 4.21 0.18
N PHE A 123 13.52 4.49 0.26
CA PHE A 123 14.01 5.84 0.54
C PHE A 123 13.65 6.86 -0.56
N ARG A 124 13.62 6.46 -1.83
CA ARG A 124 13.13 7.33 -2.92
C ARG A 124 11.64 7.63 -2.76
N TRP A 125 10.83 6.65 -2.36
CA TRP A 125 9.41 6.86 -2.08
C TRP A 125 9.19 7.78 -0.86
N LEU A 126 10.01 7.66 0.18
CA LEU A 126 9.99 8.59 1.32
C LEU A 126 10.24 10.05 0.90
N GLN A 127 11.17 10.28 -0.05
CA GLN A 127 11.39 11.63 -0.59
C GLN A 127 10.13 12.18 -1.28
N THR A 128 9.38 11.32 -1.97
CA THR A 128 8.07 11.69 -2.54
C THR A 128 7.06 12.02 -1.45
N MET A 129 6.96 11.22 -0.38
CA MET A 129 6.04 11.49 0.74
C MET A 129 6.30 12.87 1.36
N LEU A 130 7.57 13.19 1.65
CA LEU A 130 8.00 14.48 2.21
C LEU A 130 7.73 15.66 1.26
N ARG A 131 7.79 15.45 -0.06
CA ARG A 131 7.43 16.46 -1.06
C ARG A 131 5.93 16.74 -1.07
N LEU A 132 5.10 15.71 -0.86
CA LEU A 132 3.63 15.81 -0.88
C LEU A 132 3.06 16.45 0.40
N GLY A 133 3.86 16.56 1.46
CA GLY A 133 3.52 17.35 2.64
C GLY A 133 4.01 16.70 3.93
N GLU A 134 3.41 17.16 5.02
CA GLU A 134 3.67 16.59 6.35
C GLU A 134 3.25 15.12 6.41
N LEU A 135 4.00 14.37 7.20
CA LEU A 135 3.78 12.95 7.41
C LEU A 135 2.84 12.74 8.59
N THR A 136 1.81 11.93 8.38
CA THR A 136 0.96 11.37 9.45
C THR A 136 1.76 10.44 10.37
N ALA A 137 1.18 10.06 11.51
CA ALA A 137 1.81 9.11 12.43
C ALA A 137 2.24 7.80 11.74
N ALA A 138 1.37 7.23 10.89
CA ALA A 138 1.67 6.02 10.11
C ALA A 138 2.79 6.23 9.08
N GLU A 139 2.78 7.37 8.38
CA GLU A 139 3.83 7.69 7.41
C GLU A 139 5.19 7.94 8.08
N GLN A 140 5.21 8.50 9.29
CA GLN A 140 6.43 8.63 10.09
C GLN A 140 6.95 7.30 10.61
N ASP A 141 6.06 6.38 10.98
CA ASP A 141 6.43 5.00 11.33
C ASP A 141 7.10 4.27 10.15
N THR A 142 6.56 4.44 8.93
CA THR A 142 7.19 3.97 7.70
C THR A 142 8.55 4.62 7.46
N ALA A 143 8.66 5.94 7.62
CA ALA A 143 9.93 6.66 7.50
C ALA A 143 10.99 6.09 8.47
N ALA A 144 10.61 5.83 9.71
CA ALA A 144 11.49 5.24 10.72
C ALA A 144 12.00 3.85 10.30
N ALA A 145 11.11 3.00 9.78
CA ALA A 145 11.49 1.69 9.25
C ALA A 145 12.49 1.79 8.08
N ILE A 146 12.29 2.75 7.18
CA ILE A 146 13.19 3.00 6.04
C ILE A 146 14.58 3.42 6.52
N PHE A 147 14.67 4.36 7.47
CA PHE A 147 15.95 4.78 8.03
C PHE A 147 16.66 3.63 8.74
N ALA A 148 15.93 2.82 9.53
CA ALA A 148 16.48 1.65 10.19
C ALA A 148 17.01 0.60 9.19
N ALA A 149 16.27 0.33 8.11
CA ALA A 149 16.67 -0.61 7.06
C ALA A 149 17.93 -0.15 6.30
N ASN A 150 18.12 1.17 6.17
CA ASN A 150 19.32 1.80 5.63
C ASN A 150 20.46 1.98 6.67
N GLY A 151 20.26 1.55 7.92
CA GLY A 151 21.25 1.61 9.00
C GLY A 151 21.35 2.94 9.74
N ASP A 152 20.51 3.93 9.43
CA ASP A 152 20.46 5.21 10.14
C ASP A 152 19.48 5.12 11.33
N PHE A 153 19.92 4.44 12.39
CA PHE A 153 19.11 4.26 13.59
C PHE A 153 18.87 5.56 14.36
N ARG A 154 19.71 6.58 14.17
CA ARG A 154 19.51 7.88 14.80
C ARG A 154 18.25 8.54 14.23
N MET A 155 18.12 8.56 12.90
CA MET A 155 16.92 9.09 12.25
C MET A 155 15.71 8.18 12.50
N ALA A 156 15.89 6.86 12.51
CA ALA A 156 14.81 5.91 12.81
C ALA A 156 14.18 6.16 14.18
N VAL A 157 14.99 6.30 15.23
CA VAL A 157 14.51 6.60 16.58
C VAL A 157 13.76 7.94 16.61
N ARG A 158 14.29 8.97 15.94
CA ARG A 158 13.64 10.28 15.87
C ARG A 158 12.24 10.20 15.24
N TYR A 159 12.13 9.67 14.03
CA TYR A 159 10.84 9.56 13.33
C TYR A 159 9.86 8.68 14.09
N GLN A 160 10.32 7.60 14.72
CA GLN A 160 9.44 6.73 15.51
C GLN A 160 8.92 7.42 16.78
N THR A 161 9.75 8.24 17.43
CA THR A 161 9.32 9.04 18.59
C THR A 161 8.28 10.07 18.17
N GLU A 162 8.52 10.82 17.09
CA GLU A 162 7.55 11.78 16.54
C GLU A 162 6.24 11.08 16.14
N ALA A 163 6.30 9.88 15.54
CA ALA A 163 5.13 9.07 15.20
C ALA A 163 4.27 8.70 16.42
N ILE A 164 4.91 8.29 17.52
CA ILE A 164 4.24 7.94 18.78
C ILE A 164 3.58 9.17 19.41
N GLU A 165 4.24 10.33 19.36
CA GLU A 165 3.69 11.58 19.87
C GLU A 165 2.44 12.01 19.09
N LEU A 166 2.48 11.94 17.76
CA LEU A 166 1.33 12.20 16.90
C LEU A 166 0.18 11.23 17.19
N ALA A 167 0.47 9.92 17.22
CA ALA A 167 -0.54 8.90 17.48
C ALA A 167 -1.26 9.10 18.82
N ARG A 168 -0.53 9.50 19.87
CA ARG A 168 -1.12 9.79 21.20
C ARG A 168 -2.06 10.99 21.19
N ASN A 169 -1.85 11.94 20.30
CA ASN A 169 -2.69 13.14 20.20
C ASN A 169 -3.98 12.88 19.39
N ASP A 170 -3.97 11.89 18.50
CA ASP A 170 -5.07 11.60 17.56
C ASP A 170 -6.03 10.48 18.04
N ASP A 171 -5.98 10.09 19.33
CA ASP A 171 -6.79 9.01 19.92
C ASP A 171 -6.63 7.65 19.20
N PHE A 172 -5.37 7.29 18.88
CA PHE A 172 -5.05 6.03 18.18
C PHE A 172 -5.43 4.77 18.97
N ASP A 173 -5.67 3.68 18.23
CA ASP A 173 -5.86 2.35 18.80
C ASP A 173 -4.64 1.89 19.62
N ALA A 174 -4.88 1.41 20.84
CA ALA A 174 -3.83 1.04 21.77
C ALA A 174 -2.95 -0.12 21.26
N ARG A 175 -3.46 -0.98 20.36
CA ARG A 175 -2.66 -2.06 19.76
C ARG A 175 -1.70 -1.50 18.72
N GLU A 176 -2.14 -0.54 17.92
CA GLU A 176 -1.29 0.12 16.92
C GLU A 176 -0.16 0.91 17.60
N LEU A 177 -0.49 1.68 18.64
CA LEU A 177 0.48 2.42 19.44
C LEU A 177 1.55 1.49 20.04
N ARG A 178 1.15 0.31 20.52
CA ARG A 178 2.09 -0.70 21.01
C ARG A 178 3.03 -1.21 19.91
N GLY A 179 2.55 -1.32 18.68
CA GLY A 179 3.40 -1.66 17.53
C GLY A 179 4.50 -0.63 17.29
N PHE A 180 4.16 0.66 17.43
CA PHE A 180 5.11 1.76 17.28
C PHE A 180 6.17 1.73 18.39
N GLU A 181 5.75 1.51 19.64
CA GLU A 181 6.64 1.41 20.80
C GLU A 181 7.63 0.23 20.67
N LEU A 182 7.17 -0.93 20.18
CA LEU A 182 8.04 -2.09 19.93
C LEU A 182 9.09 -1.80 18.85
N ARG A 183 8.71 -1.10 17.78
CA ARG A 183 9.67 -0.67 16.75
C ARG A 183 10.67 0.35 17.29
N LEU A 184 10.23 1.28 18.14
CA LEU A 184 11.12 2.23 18.81
C LEU A 184 12.20 1.51 19.63
N GLU A 185 11.79 0.51 20.44
CA GLU A 185 12.74 -0.29 21.22
C GLU A 185 13.74 -1.02 20.34
N ALA A 186 13.29 -1.58 19.21
CA ALA A 186 14.16 -2.26 18.25
C ALA A 186 15.19 -1.27 17.65
N TYR A 187 14.75 -0.09 17.21
CA TYR A 187 15.63 0.92 16.62
C TYR A 187 16.65 1.46 17.63
N GLN A 188 16.27 1.63 18.91
CA GLN A 188 17.19 1.99 19.99
C GLN A 188 18.29 0.93 20.20
N ARG A 189 18.00 -0.34 19.91
CA ARG A 189 18.95 -1.46 19.93
C ARG A 189 19.67 -1.67 18.60
N SER A 190 19.52 -0.74 17.65
CA SER A 190 20.07 -0.84 16.28
C SER A 190 19.61 -2.09 15.53
N GLN A 191 18.34 -2.47 15.71
CA GLN A 191 17.68 -3.59 15.03
C GLN A 191 16.63 -3.05 14.08
N CYS A 192 16.68 -3.43 12.79
CA CYS A 192 15.61 -3.08 11.85
C CYS A 192 14.43 -4.05 11.94
N PHE A 193 13.25 -3.57 11.54
CA PHE A 193 11.99 -4.32 11.65
C PHE A 193 11.65 -4.97 10.31
N ARG A 194 11.61 -6.31 10.29
CA ARG A 194 11.25 -7.10 9.11
C ARG A 194 10.44 -8.31 9.56
N ALA A 195 9.37 -8.63 8.82
CA ALA A 195 8.49 -9.73 9.21
C ALA A 195 9.30 -11.04 9.30
N ASN A 196 9.28 -11.70 10.46
CA ASN A 196 9.76 -13.07 10.66
C ASN A 196 11.24 -13.36 10.26
N ARG A 197 12.13 -12.37 10.21
CA ARG A 197 13.58 -12.56 10.01
C ARG A 197 14.43 -11.52 10.74
N GLU A 198 15.64 -11.90 11.14
CA GLU A 198 16.67 -10.95 11.58
C GLU A 198 17.06 -10.05 10.40
N CYS A 199 16.78 -8.76 10.53
CA CYS A 199 17.10 -7.78 9.52
C CYS A 199 18.57 -7.38 9.67
N THR A 200 19.38 -7.60 8.63
CA THR A 200 20.75 -7.07 8.56
C THR A 200 20.69 -5.72 7.83
N PRO A 201 21.00 -4.60 8.50
CA PRO A 201 20.97 -3.29 7.85
C PRO A 201 21.94 -3.24 6.68
N ILE A 202 21.58 -2.55 5.61
CA ILE A 202 22.52 -2.32 4.51
C ILE A 202 23.69 -1.50 5.06
N ARG A 203 24.86 -2.14 5.23
CA ARG A 203 26.08 -1.44 5.64
C ARG A 203 26.51 -0.51 4.51
N ASN A 204 26.21 0.77 4.62
CA ASN A 204 26.86 1.78 3.78
C ASN A 204 28.35 1.82 4.15
N SER A 205 29.20 1.23 3.30
CA SER A 205 30.67 1.23 3.47
C SER A 205 31.31 2.61 3.31
N HIS A 206 30.50 3.65 3.15
CA HIS A 206 30.94 5.02 2.90
C HIS A 206 30.26 5.91 3.94
N ASN A 207 31.00 6.11 5.03
CA ASN A 207 30.79 7.14 6.01
C ASN A 207 30.89 8.49 5.29
N ASN A 208 29.77 9.03 4.81
CA ASN A 208 29.64 10.43 4.46
C ASN A 208 28.21 10.87 4.71
N SER A 209 28.05 11.56 5.83
CA SER A 209 27.06 12.61 6.05
C SER A 209 26.83 13.39 4.75
N VAL A 210 25.73 13.10 4.07
CA VAL A 210 25.15 13.97 3.03
C VAL A 210 23.64 13.97 3.25
N TYR A 211 23.23 14.47 4.41
CA TYR A 211 21.88 14.95 4.66
C TYR A 211 22.03 16.32 5.34
N LEU A 212 22.14 17.35 4.50
CA LEU A 212 21.85 18.75 4.83
C LEU A 212 20.60 19.14 4.07
#